data_AF-A0A537QIQ4-F1
#
_entry.id   AF-A0A537QIQ4-F1
#
_cell.length_a   1.000
_cell.length_b   1.000
_cell.length_c   1.000
_cell.angle_alpha   90.00
_cell.angle_beta   90.00
_cell.angle_gamma   90.00
#
_symmetry.space_group_name_H-M   'P 1'
#
loop_
_entity.id
_entity.type
_entity.pdbx_description
1 polymer ?
#
loop_
_entity_poly.entity_id
_entity_poly.type
_entity_poly.pdbx_seq_one_letter_code
_entity_poly.pdbx_strand_id
1 'polypeptide(L)' 'MAIGLAHYLWVAAILFTLGVFGIFLNRKNVIIMLMSIELMLLAVSINLVAFSVFLNDLV' A
#
# COMPACT_ATOMS: atom_id res chain seq x y z
N MET A 1 -8.83 -22.27 5.50
CA MET A 1 -8.68 -20.83 5.21
C MET A 1 -7.25 -20.59 4.80
N ALA A 2 -6.94 -20.76 3.50
CA ALA A 2 -5.60 -20.50 2.99
C ALA A 2 -5.39 -18.99 2.92
N ILE A 3 -4.34 -18.48 3.53
CA ILE A 3 -3.92 -17.09 3.38
C ILE A 3 -3.37 -16.96 1.96
N GLY A 4 -4.26 -16.66 1.01
CA GLY A 4 -3.92 -16.48 -0.41
C GLY A 4 -3.56 -15.03 -0.74
N LEU A 5 -3.01 -14.82 -1.95
CA LEU A 5 -2.63 -13.51 -2.50
C LEU A 5 -3.73 -12.44 -2.32
N ALA A 6 -5.00 -12.83 -2.42
CA ALA A 6 -6.15 -11.93 -2.24
C ALA A 6 -6.14 -11.18 -0.89
N HIS A 7 -5.68 -11.80 0.20
CA HIS A 7 -5.64 -11.13 1.51
C HIS A 7 -4.58 -10.03 1.53
N TYR A 8 -3.39 -10.29 0.96
CA TYR A 8 -2.33 -9.28 0.85
C TYR A 8 -2.73 -8.13 -0.08
N LEU A 9 -3.42 -8.43 -1.19
CA LEU A 9 -3.97 -7.42 -2.09
C LEU A 9 -4.99 -6.51 -1.40
N TRP A 10 -5.90 -7.08 -0.60
CA TRP A 10 -6.87 -6.28 0.16
C TRP A 10 -6.21 -5.35 1.17
N VAL A 11 -5.19 -5.84 1.89
CA VAL A 11 -4.43 -5.00 2.85
C VAL A 11 -3.71 -3.86 2.12
N ALA A 12 -3.03 -4.15 1.01
CA ALA A 12 -2.35 -3.13 0.21
C ALA A 12 -3.34 -2.10 -0.35
N ALA A 13 -4.51 -2.53 -0.83
CA ALA A 13 -5.56 -1.63 -1.33
C ALA A 13 -6.13 -0.70 -0.25
N ILE A 14 -6.37 -1.22 0.96
CA ILE A 14 -6.85 -0.41 2.09
C ILE A 14 -5.78 0.63 2.49
N LEU A 15 -4.52 0.22 2.60
CA LEU A 15 -3.41 1.15 2.92
C LEU A 15 -3.25 2.23 1.84
N PHE A 16 -3.35 1.85 0.57
CA PHE A 16 -3.24 2.79 -0.55
C PHE A 16 -4.39 3.80 -0.56
N THR A 17 -5.64 3.35 -0.37
CA THR A 17 -6.81 4.24 -0.30
C THR A 17 -6.75 5.18 0.89
N LEU A 18 -6.26 4.74 2.06
CA LEU A 18 -6.01 5.61 3.21
C LEU A 18 -4.96 6.69 2.90
N GLY A 19 -3.88 6.33 2.20
CA GLY A 19 -2.87 7.29 1.75
C GLY A 19 -3.45 8.35 0.80
N VAL A 20 -4.25 7.93 -0.18
CA VAL A 20 -4.96 8.86 -1.09
C VAL A 20 -5.92 9.77 -0.32
N PHE A 21 -6.65 9.23 0.65
CA PHE A 21 -7.57 10.00 1.49
C PHE A 21 -6.82 11.03 2.37
N GLY A 22 -5.64 10.66 2.88
CA GLY A 22 -4.74 11.55 3.62
C GLY A 22 -4.31 12.79 2.81
N ILE A 23 -4.00 12.60 1.53
CA ILE A 23 -3.67 13.70 0.59
C ILE A 23 -4.90 14.60 0.35
N PHE A 24 -6.07 14.00 0.15
CA PHE A 24 -7.28 14.75 -0.21
C PHE A 24 -7.82 15.60 0.94
N LEU A 25 -7.70 15.10 2.18
CA LEU A 25 -8.14 15.81 3.39
C LEU A 25 -7.20 16.95 3.79
N ASN A 26 -5.87 16.76 3.69
CA ASN A 26 -4.89 17.66 4.29
C ASN A 26 -4.00 18.39 3.27
N ARG A 27 -4.62 19.11 2.34
CA ARG A 27 -3.93 19.87 1.28
C ARG A 27 -3.09 21.06 1.80
N LYS A 28 -3.36 21.52 3.03
CA LYS A 28 -2.70 22.70 3.62
C LYS A 28 -1.35 22.39 4.28
N ASN A 29 -1.12 21.14 4.67
CA ASN A 29 0.07 20.73 5.41
C ASN A 29 0.92 19.81 4.54
N VAL A 30 1.99 20.38 3.97
CA VAL A 30 2.92 19.64 3.09
C VAL A 30 3.52 18.42 3.80
N ILE A 31 3.80 18.51 5.10
CA ILE A 31 4.32 17.39 5.90
C ILE A 31 3.34 16.20 5.92
N ILE A 32 2.04 16.45 6.07
CA ILE A 32 1.02 15.40 6.06
C ILE A 32 0.89 14.79 4.66
N MET A 33 1.06 15.61 3.63
CA MET A 33 1.08 15.17 2.24
C MET A 33 2.26 14.22 1.97
N LEU A 34 3.46 14.57 2.45
CA LEU A 34 4.66 13.73 2.35
C LEU A 34 4.49 12.41 3.12
N MET A 35 3.97 12.44 4.35
CA MET A 35 3.69 11.23 5.12
C MET A 35 2.65 10.32 4.44
N SER A 36 1.65 10.91 3.78
CA SER A 36 0.66 10.14 3.00
C SER A 36 1.28 9.51 1.75
N ILE A 37 2.25 10.18 1.12
CA ILE A 37 3.02 9.62 0.00
C ILE A 37 3.90 8.46 0.47
N GLU A 38 4.59 8.58 1.62
CA GLU A 38 5.35 7.47 2.21
C GLU A 38 4.44 6.25 2.47
N LEU A 39 3.24 6.48 3.02
CA LEU A 39 2.25 5.42 3.25
C LEU A 39 1.82 4.74 1.93
N MET A 40 1.60 5.52 0.87
CA MET A 40 1.29 4.97 -0.46
C MET A 40 2.44 4.14 -1.04
N LEU A 41 3.69 4.62 -0.93
CA LEU A 41 4.87 3.90 -1.40
C LEU A 41 5.07 2.58 -0.65
N LEU A 42 4.76 2.56 0.65
CA LEU A 42 4.81 1.36 1.48
C LEU A 42 3.74 0.35 1.06
N ALA A 43 2.52 0.80 0.77
CA ALA A 43 1.44 -0.04 0.26
C ALA A 43 1.78 -0.69 -1.09
N VAL A 44 2.36 0.07 -2.04
CA VAL A 44 2.80 -0.47 -3.33
C VAL A 44 3.95 -1.47 -3.15
N SER A 45 4.88 -1.21 -2.24
CA SER A 45 5.98 -2.15 -1.93
C SER A 45 5.46 -3.48 -1.39
N ILE A 46 4.47 -3.45 -0.48
CA ILE A 46 3.81 -4.67 0.01
C ILE A 46 3.15 -5.43 -1.14
N ASN A 47 2.49 -4.71 -2.07
CA ASN A 47 1.85 -5.33 -3.22
C ASN A 47 2.87 -6.03 -4.14
N LEU A 48 4.00 -5.37 -4.42
CA LEU A 48 5.09 -5.95 -5.22
C LEU A 48 5.69 -7.21 -4.57
N VAL A 49 5.96 -7.16 -3.27
CA VAL A 49 6.47 -8.32 -2.51
C VAL A 49 5.45 -9.47 -2.51
N ALA A 50 4.16 -9.17 -2.31
CA ALA A 50 3.11 -10.18 -2.34
C ALA A 50 3.02 -10.87 -3.72
N PHE A 51 3.16 -10.12 -4.81
CA PHE A 51 3.23 -10.68 -6.16
C PHE A 51 4.49 -11.52 -6.39
N SER A 52 5.67 -11.06 -5.95
CA SER A 52 6.92 -11.83 -6.05
C SER A 52 6.83 -13.17 -5.32
N VAL A 53 6.30 -13.17 -4.08
CA VAL A 53 6.08 -14.40 -3.30
C VAL A 53 5.08 -15.34 -3.99
N PHE A 54 3.99 -14.79 -4.55
CA PHE A 54 2.97 -15.60 -5.23
C PHE A 54 3.45 -16.20 -6.56
N LEU A 55 4.25 -15.45 -7.32
CA LEU A 55 4.87 -15.95 -8.56
C LEU A 55 6.02 -16.93 -8.31
N ASN A 56 6.38 -17.18 -7.04
CA ASN A 56 7.58 -17.93 -6.66
C ASN A 56 8.87 -17.31 -7.22
N ASP A 57 8.82 -16.05 -7.64
CA ASP A 57 9.98 -15.28 -8.10
C ASP A 57 10.62 -14.58 -6.90
N LEU A 58 10.95 -15.41 -5.90
CA LEU A 58 11.78 -15.04 -4.77
C LEU A 58 13.23 -15.08 -5.26
N VAL A 59 13.73 -13.93 -5.72
CA VAL A 59 15.17 -13.68 -5.84
C VAL A 59 15.78 -13.54 -4.45
#